data_AF-A0A914XYR5-F1
#
_entry.id   AF-A0A914XYR5-F1
#
_cell.length_a   1.000
_cell.length_b   1.000
_cell.length_c   1.000
_cell.angle_alpha   90.00
_cell.angle_beta   90.00
_cell.angle_gamma   90.00
#
_symmetry.space_group_name_H-M   'P 1'
#
loop_
_entity.id
_entity.type
_entity.pdbx_description
1 polymer ?
#
loop_
_entity_poly.entity_id
_entity_poly.type
_entity_poly.pdbx_seq_one_letter_code
_entity_poly.pdbx_strand_id
1 'polypeptide(L)'
;MGGWGNDTDDNEVATLKIVEDEGGVLKIEENGDDKSLRPDPLKQLIQCFQRAATSEESQAISIADDKLYIDYADVMAKSVHIEDDDDEGGGEEAEIDQAEKEEAAQALRAEQAILADRGAAIMCLMYLSASNGEPSDMVAQTLQLGIHLLSGGNKDIQKMLIDYLQLKKDVRFFTSLAGLMNKCSVLNLEMFERQIKAEGLGMGAELAAGDHQNLNDAEFTCSLFRFLQLTCEGHNLDFQNYLRTQPGHTTSVNLINST
;
A
#
# COMPACT_ATOMS: atom_id res chain seq x y z
N MET A 1 0.18 -22.57 -51.21
CA MET A 1 0.60 -21.19 -50.90
C MET A 1 -0.65 -20.41 -50.54
N GLY A 2 -0.90 -19.90 -49.34
CA GLY A 2 -0.38 -20.11 -47.99
C GLY A 2 -1.54 -19.68 -47.09
N GLY A 3 -1.91 -20.52 -46.12
CA GLY A 3 -2.98 -20.21 -45.18
C GLY A 3 -2.50 -19.17 -44.19
N TRP A 4 -3.25 -18.09 -44.03
CA TRP A 4 -3.07 -17.17 -42.91
C TRP A 4 -3.83 -17.76 -41.73
N GLY A 5 -3.09 -18.43 -40.85
CA GLY A 5 -3.56 -18.77 -39.51
C GLY A 5 -3.82 -17.47 -38.77
N ASN A 6 -5.05 -17.32 -38.30
CA ASN A 6 -5.43 -16.25 -37.39
C ASN A 6 -5.00 -16.71 -36.01
N ASP A 7 -3.75 -16.42 -35.62
CA ASP A 7 -3.29 -16.53 -34.25
C ASP A 7 -3.99 -15.43 -33.44
N THR A 8 -5.19 -15.71 -32.96
CA THR A 8 -5.76 -14.99 -31.83
C THR A 8 -5.01 -15.42 -30.59
N ASP A 9 -4.09 -14.58 -30.13
CA ASP A 9 -3.57 -14.60 -28.76
C ASP A 9 -4.76 -14.47 -27.80
N ASP A 10 -5.28 -15.62 -27.34
CA ASP A 10 -6.21 -15.73 -26.23
C ASP A 10 -5.45 -15.36 -24.94
N ASN A 11 -5.31 -14.06 -24.69
CA ASN A 11 -4.82 -13.57 -23.41
C ASN A 11 -5.98 -13.60 -22.40
N GLU A 12 -6.22 -14.79 -21.84
CA GLU A 12 -7.25 -15.04 -20.84
C GLU A 12 -7.06 -14.13 -19.61
N VAL A 13 -8.12 -13.38 -19.29
CA VAL A 13 -8.11 -12.34 -18.26
C VAL A 13 -8.35 -12.98 -16.89
N ALA A 14 -7.26 -13.28 -16.19
CA ALA A 14 -7.30 -13.85 -14.85
C ALA A 14 -7.89 -12.86 -13.81
N THR A 15 -8.83 -13.36 -13.01
CA THR A 15 -9.41 -12.66 -11.85
C THR A 15 -8.94 -13.36 -10.57
N LEU A 16 -8.41 -12.59 -9.61
CA LEU A 16 -8.03 -13.09 -8.28
C LEU A 16 -9.28 -13.13 -7.38
N LYS A 17 -9.68 -14.32 -6.93
CA LYS A 17 -10.58 -14.51 -5.78
C LYS A 17 -9.92 -15.50 -4.82
N ILE A 18 -9.89 -15.14 -3.55
CA ILE A 18 -9.43 -16.00 -2.45
C ILE A 18 -10.67 -16.72 -1.93
N VAL A 19 -10.70 -18.05 -2.01
CA VAL A 19 -11.82 -18.88 -1.51
C VAL A 19 -11.27 -19.92 -0.52
N GLU A 20 -11.96 -20.08 0.62
CA GLU A 20 -11.68 -21.12 1.62
C GLU A 20 -12.36 -22.45 1.21
N ASP A 21 -11.61 -23.55 1.19
CA ASP A 21 -12.14 -24.92 1.07
C ASP A 21 -11.98 -25.67 2.42
N GLU A 22 -12.85 -26.65 2.69
CA GLU A 22 -13.01 -27.41 3.95
C GLU A 22 -11.77 -28.25 4.38
N GLY A 23 -10.62 -28.04 3.74
CA GLY A 23 -9.32 -28.62 4.10
C GLY A 23 -8.22 -27.61 4.44
N GLY A 24 -8.52 -26.31 4.52
CA GLY A 24 -7.53 -25.28 4.87
C GLY A 24 -6.46 -25.03 3.81
N VAL A 25 -6.71 -25.42 2.56
CA VAL A 25 -5.83 -25.16 1.41
C VAL A 25 -6.43 -24.02 0.59
N LEU A 26 -5.81 -22.84 0.67
CA LEU A 26 -6.13 -21.68 -0.16
C LEU A 26 -5.75 -21.98 -1.62
N LYS A 27 -6.73 -22.04 -2.52
CA LYS A 27 -6.50 -22.16 -3.96
C LYS A 27 -6.73 -20.82 -4.65
N ILE A 28 -5.88 -20.54 -5.63
CA ILE A 28 -6.15 -19.54 -6.68
C ILE A 28 -6.99 -20.28 -7.72
N GLU A 29 -8.31 -20.11 -7.72
CA GLU A 29 -9.15 -20.66 -8.78
C GLU A 29 -9.32 -19.67 -9.93
N GLU A 30 -9.06 -20.16 -11.15
CA GLU A 30 -9.42 -19.52 -12.41
C GLU A 30 -10.94 -19.59 -12.55
N ASN A 31 -11.62 -18.48 -12.27
CA ASN A 31 -13.08 -18.46 -12.41
C ASN A 31 -13.44 -18.43 -13.91
N GLY A 32 -13.66 -19.63 -14.47
CA GLY A 32 -14.31 -19.82 -15.76
C GLY A 32 -15.79 -19.43 -15.71
N ASP A 33 -16.24 -18.78 -16.79
CA ASP A 33 -17.62 -18.47 -17.14
C ASP A 33 -18.40 -17.44 -16.29
N ASP A 34 -18.23 -16.16 -16.63
CA ASP A 34 -19.40 -15.28 -16.82
C ASP A 34 -19.19 -14.35 -18.03
N LYS A 35 -19.58 -14.82 -19.21
CA LYS A 35 -19.51 -14.07 -20.49
C LYS A 35 -20.61 -13.00 -20.64
N SER A 36 -21.34 -12.65 -19.57
CA SER A 36 -22.57 -11.83 -19.67
C SER A 36 -22.51 -10.44 -19.02
N LEU A 37 -21.48 -10.12 -18.24
CA LEU A 37 -21.32 -8.80 -17.61
C LEU A 37 -20.24 -7.99 -18.34
N ARG A 38 -20.53 -6.72 -18.64
CA ARG A 38 -19.48 -5.79 -19.11
C ARG A 38 -18.36 -5.81 -18.07
N PRO A 39 -17.09 -5.95 -18.48
CA PRO A 39 -16.00 -6.01 -17.53
C PRO A 39 -15.95 -4.70 -16.73
N ASP A 40 -15.75 -4.83 -15.41
CA ASP A 40 -15.60 -3.68 -14.51
C ASP A 40 -14.34 -2.89 -14.90
N PRO A 41 -14.47 -1.63 -15.38
CA PRO A 41 -13.32 -0.89 -15.89
C PRO A 41 -12.26 -0.59 -14.82
N LEU A 42 -12.69 -0.35 -13.57
CA LEU A 42 -11.77 -0.08 -12.46
C LEU A 42 -11.01 -1.34 -12.08
N LYS A 43 -11.68 -2.49 -12.09
CA LYS A 43 -11.03 -3.78 -11.88
C LYS A 43 -9.99 -4.08 -12.95
N GLN A 44 -10.31 -3.83 -14.22
CA GLN A 44 -9.35 -4.01 -15.31
C GLN A 44 -8.13 -3.10 -15.16
N LEU A 45 -8.33 -1.85 -14.76
CA LEU A 45 -7.25 -0.92 -14.50
C LEU A 45 -6.33 -1.42 -13.37
N ILE A 46 -6.91 -1.83 -12.22
CA ILE A 46 -6.14 -2.38 -11.10
C ILE A 46 -5.37 -3.63 -11.52
N GLN A 47 -5.98 -4.51 -12.32
CA GLN A 47 -5.30 -5.70 -12.86
C GLN A 47 -4.12 -5.32 -13.77
N CYS A 48 -4.23 -4.27 -14.58
CA CYS A 48 -3.10 -3.76 -15.37
C CYS A 48 -1.95 -3.29 -14.48
N PHE A 49 -2.24 -2.54 -13.42
CA PHE A 49 -1.22 -2.11 -12.46
C PHE A 49 -0.59 -3.28 -11.71
N GLN A 50 -1.37 -4.29 -11.31
CA GLN A 50 -0.86 -5.51 -10.69
C GLN A 50 0.10 -6.26 -11.62
N ARG A 51 -0.26 -6.43 -12.90
CA ARG A 51 0.60 -7.05 -13.91
C ARG A 51 1.91 -6.28 -14.08
N ALA A 52 1.83 -4.94 -14.13
CA ALA A 52 3.00 -4.08 -14.18
C ALA A 52 3.93 -4.29 -12.97
N ALA A 53 3.41 -4.37 -11.74
CA ALA A 53 4.24 -4.61 -10.55
C ALA A 53 4.96 -5.97 -10.53
N THR A 54 4.47 -6.97 -11.28
CA THR A 54 5.10 -8.30 -11.35
C THR A 54 5.92 -8.58 -12.61
N SER A 55 5.83 -7.73 -13.63
CA SER A 55 6.55 -7.95 -14.89
C SER A 55 8.05 -7.80 -14.69
N GLU A 56 8.83 -8.74 -15.22
CA GLU A 56 10.30 -8.62 -15.29
C GLU A 56 10.72 -7.40 -16.13
N GLU A 57 9.86 -6.95 -17.05
CA GLU A 57 10.06 -5.78 -17.91
C GLU A 57 9.92 -4.45 -17.14
N SER A 58 9.29 -4.46 -15.97
CA SER A 58 9.23 -3.32 -15.04
C SER A 58 10.54 -3.10 -14.27
N GLN A 59 11.57 -3.91 -14.54
CA GLN A 59 12.95 -3.54 -14.25
C GLN A 59 13.54 -2.58 -15.30
N ALA A 60 12.91 -2.46 -16.48
CA ALA A 60 13.37 -1.60 -17.58
C ALA A 60 12.70 -0.21 -17.62
N ILE A 61 11.48 -0.07 -17.08
CA ILE A 61 10.86 1.21 -16.74
C ILE A 61 10.89 1.29 -15.22
N SER A 62 11.55 2.31 -14.67
CA SER A 62 11.55 2.58 -13.23
C SER A 62 10.11 2.65 -12.73
N ILE A 63 9.63 1.60 -12.06
CA ILE A 63 8.28 1.57 -11.45
C ILE A 63 8.09 2.73 -10.46
N ALA A 64 9.19 3.29 -9.96
CA ALA A 64 9.20 4.48 -9.12
C ALA A 64 8.71 5.75 -9.85
N ASP A 65 8.78 5.78 -11.19
CA ASP A 65 8.41 6.93 -12.03
C ASP A 65 7.09 6.72 -12.80
N ASP A 66 6.31 5.68 -12.47
CA ASP A 66 5.00 5.45 -13.10
C ASP A 66 3.99 6.49 -12.62
N LYS A 67 4.00 7.65 -13.29
CA LYS A 67 3.10 8.76 -13.00
C LYS A 67 1.62 8.37 -13.12
N LEU A 68 1.29 7.46 -14.04
CA LEU A 68 -0.10 7.03 -14.20
C LEU A 68 -0.56 6.27 -12.96
N TYR A 69 0.26 5.35 -12.46
CA TYR A 69 -0.02 4.67 -11.20
C TYR A 69 -0.14 5.66 -10.03
N ILE A 70 0.80 6.60 -9.90
CA ILE A 70 0.81 7.61 -8.83
C ILE A 70 -0.50 8.41 -8.82
N ASP A 71 -0.92 8.95 -9.97
CA ASP A 71 -2.12 9.76 -10.09
C ASP A 71 -3.39 8.94 -9.76
N TYR A 72 -3.45 7.67 -10.19
CA TYR A 72 -4.59 6.81 -9.88
C TYR A 72 -4.62 6.33 -8.43
N ALA A 73 -3.45 6.08 -7.82
CA ALA A 73 -3.36 5.73 -6.41
C ALA A 73 -3.87 6.89 -5.53
N ASP A 74 -3.52 8.13 -5.86
CA ASP A 74 -4.03 9.34 -5.20
C ASP A 74 -5.56 9.48 -5.34
N VAL A 75 -6.10 9.28 -6.54
CA VAL A 75 -7.55 9.31 -6.78
C VAL A 75 -8.27 8.19 -6.01
N MET A 76 -7.72 6.98 -5.98
CA MET A 76 -8.28 5.87 -5.20
C MET A 76 -8.25 6.17 -3.70
N ALA A 77 -7.15 6.73 -3.18
CA ALA A 77 -7.04 7.09 -1.78
C ALA A 77 -8.11 8.13 -1.40
N LYS A 78 -8.22 9.21 -2.18
CA LYS A 78 -9.23 10.28 -1.99
C LYS A 78 -10.67 9.82 -2.13
N SER A 79 -10.92 8.68 -2.78
CA SER A 79 -12.27 8.11 -2.88
C SER A 79 -12.72 7.39 -1.60
N VAL A 80 -11.81 7.15 -0.66
CA VAL A 80 -12.09 6.63 0.67
C VAL A 80 -12.05 7.80 1.66
N HIS A 81 -13.21 8.19 2.15
CA HIS A 81 -13.38 9.33 3.04
C HIS A 81 -13.04 8.93 4.48
N ILE A 82 -11.81 9.24 4.90
CA ILE A 82 -11.42 9.14 6.30
C ILE A 82 -11.88 10.43 6.99
N GLU A 83 -12.56 10.30 8.13
CA GLU A 83 -12.73 11.43 9.03
C GLU A 83 -11.36 11.69 9.67
N ASP A 84 -10.73 12.83 9.36
CA ASP A 84 -9.45 13.19 9.93
C ASP A 84 -9.63 13.37 11.45
N ASP A 85 -9.03 12.49 12.26
CA ASP A 85 -8.92 12.65 13.71
C ASP A 85 -8.14 13.93 14.10
N ASP A 86 -7.53 14.62 13.14
CA ASP A 86 -6.76 15.85 13.32
C ASP A 86 -7.63 17.13 13.46
N ASP A 87 -8.96 17.04 13.37
CA ASP A 87 -9.87 18.11 13.82
C ASP A 87 -10.11 18.08 15.34
N GLU A 88 -9.11 17.66 16.13
CA GLU A 88 -8.95 18.04 17.55
C GLU A 88 -8.60 19.56 17.71
N GLY A 89 -8.93 20.36 16.70
CA GLY A 89 -8.74 21.81 16.62
C GLY A 89 -9.91 22.61 17.18
N GLY A 90 -10.23 22.44 18.47
CA GLY A 90 -10.90 23.49 19.26
C GLY A 90 -12.33 23.86 18.85
N GLY A 91 -13.25 22.90 18.98
CA GLY A 91 -14.67 23.16 19.18
C GLY A 91 -15.14 22.29 20.34
N GLU A 92 -16.08 22.76 21.15
CA GLU A 92 -16.69 22.00 22.24
C GLU A 92 -16.89 20.53 21.84
N GLU A 93 -16.51 19.58 22.72
CA GLU A 93 -16.84 18.16 22.58
C GLU A 93 -18.37 18.03 22.43
N ALA A 94 -18.86 18.18 21.21
CA ALA A 94 -20.20 17.80 20.85
C ALA A 94 -20.22 16.29 21.09
N GLU A 95 -21.12 15.81 21.95
CA GLU A 95 -21.44 14.39 22.03
C GLU A 95 -21.83 13.94 20.61
N ILE A 96 -20.87 13.42 19.86
CA ILE A 96 -21.13 12.76 18.58
C ILE A 96 -22.04 11.58 18.93
N ASP A 97 -23.21 11.53 18.31
CA ASP A 97 -24.15 10.44 18.53
C ASP A 97 -23.44 9.12 18.17
N GLN A 98 -23.47 8.15 19.08
CA GLN A 98 -22.89 6.83 18.85
C GLN A 98 -23.44 6.19 17.57
N ALA A 99 -24.70 6.51 17.20
CA ALA A 99 -25.29 6.08 15.94
C ALA A 99 -24.62 6.72 14.72
N GLU A 100 -24.34 8.04 14.75
CA GLU A 100 -23.64 8.75 13.66
C GLU A 100 -22.22 8.21 13.47
N LYS A 101 -21.50 7.95 14.56
CA LYS A 101 -20.16 7.35 14.51
C LYS A 101 -20.17 5.93 13.93
N GLU A 102 -21.18 5.13 14.26
CA GLU A 102 -21.31 3.79 13.71
C GLU A 102 -21.69 3.82 12.22
N GLU A 103 -22.56 4.75 11.81
CA GLU A 103 -22.93 4.96 10.41
C GLU A 103 -21.73 5.40 9.56
N ALA A 104 -20.95 6.38 10.03
CA ALA A 104 -19.72 6.82 9.38
C ALA A 104 -18.71 5.66 9.24
N ALA A 105 -18.52 4.87 10.29
CA ALA A 105 -17.63 3.70 10.24
C ALA A 105 -18.14 2.60 9.29
N GLN A 106 -19.45 2.47 9.08
CA GLN A 106 -20.01 1.54 8.09
C GLN A 106 -19.84 2.07 6.67
N ALA A 107 -20.04 3.38 6.45
CA ALA A 107 -19.82 4.03 5.16
C ALA A 107 -18.35 3.90 4.72
N LEU A 108 -17.40 4.20 5.61
CA LEU A 108 -15.97 4.04 5.37
C LEU A 108 -15.63 2.60 4.94
N ARG A 109 -16.15 1.59 5.67
CA ARG A 109 -15.91 0.17 5.32
C ARG A 109 -16.49 -0.21 3.96
N ALA A 110 -17.64 0.35 3.59
CA ALA A 110 -18.24 0.10 2.27
C ALA A 110 -17.38 0.68 1.14
N GLU A 111 -16.85 1.90 1.31
CA GLU A 111 -15.94 2.53 0.34
C GLU A 111 -14.63 1.74 0.20
N GLN A 112 -14.04 1.34 1.32
CA GLN A 112 -12.84 0.49 1.35
C GLN A 112 -13.07 -0.85 0.64
N ALA A 113 -14.21 -1.50 0.90
CA ALA A 113 -14.56 -2.79 0.28
C ALA A 113 -14.66 -2.69 -1.25
N ILE A 114 -15.21 -1.60 -1.79
CA ILE A 114 -15.32 -1.38 -3.25
C ILE A 114 -13.94 -1.47 -3.92
N LEU A 115 -12.91 -0.85 -3.34
CA LEU A 115 -11.55 -0.89 -3.88
C LEU A 115 -10.85 -2.23 -3.59
N ALA A 116 -11.01 -2.75 -2.38
CA ALA A 116 -10.39 -4.01 -1.97
C ALA A 116 -10.88 -5.20 -2.82
N ASP A 117 -12.19 -5.31 -3.09
CA ASP A 117 -12.80 -6.35 -3.92
C ASP A 117 -12.30 -6.34 -5.37
N ARG A 118 -11.81 -5.18 -5.83
CA ARG A 118 -11.21 -5.00 -7.16
C ARG A 118 -9.71 -5.25 -7.17
N GLY A 119 -9.11 -5.47 -6.00
CA GLY A 119 -7.71 -5.86 -5.84
C GLY A 119 -6.77 -4.73 -5.44
N ALA A 120 -7.28 -3.55 -5.05
CA ALA A 120 -6.44 -2.40 -4.70
C ALA A 120 -5.52 -2.68 -3.47
N ALA A 121 -6.03 -3.40 -2.46
CA ALA A 121 -5.24 -3.76 -1.28
C ALA A 121 -4.03 -4.64 -1.62
N ILE A 122 -4.24 -5.67 -2.45
CA ILE A 122 -3.15 -6.54 -2.93
C ILE A 122 -2.19 -5.80 -3.84
N MET A 123 -2.70 -4.92 -4.71
CA MET A 123 -1.88 -4.05 -5.55
C MET A 123 -0.89 -3.24 -4.70
N CYS A 124 -1.31 -2.69 -3.55
CA CYS A 124 -0.40 -1.97 -2.65
C CYS A 124 0.78 -2.84 -2.19
N LEU A 125 0.53 -4.08 -1.76
CA LEU A 125 1.61 -5.01 -1.37
C LEU A 125 2.58 -5.29 -2.52
N MET A 126 2.05 -5.40 -3.75
CA MET A 126 2.87 -5.68 -4.93
C MET A 126 3.81 -4.52 -5.26
N TYR A 127 3.33 -3.27 -5.21
CA TYR A 127 4.17 -2.09 -5.45
C TYR A 127 5.18 -1.85 -4.32
N LEU A 128 4.79 -2.06 -3.05
CA LEU A 128 5.74 -2.04 -1.93
C LEU A 128 6.80 -3.13 -2.06
N SER A 129 6.46 -4.31 -2.57
CA SER A 129 7.44 -5.37 -2.85
C SER A 129 8.36 -4.99 -4.01
N ALA A 130 7.80 -4.42 -5.08
CA ALA A 130 8.53 -4.03 -6.29
C ALA A 130 9.47 -2.84 -6.10
N SER A 131 9.25 -1.99 -5.08
CA SER A 131 10.13 -0.86 -4.78
C SER A 131 11.52 -1.28 -4.29
N ASN A 132 11.68 -2.52 -3.84
CA ASN A 132 12.95 -3.09 -3.38
C ASN A 132 13.65 -2.23 -2.31
N GLY A 133 12.87 -1.58 -1.44
CA GLY A 133 13.37 -0.76 -0.35
C GLY A 133 13.88 0.61 -0.78
N GLU A 134 13.57 1.08 -1.98
CA GLU A 134 13.88 2.44 -2.45
C GLU A 134 12.69 3.40 -2.20
N PRO A 135 12.84 4.44 -1.38
CA PRO A 135 11.83 5.50 -1.24
C PRO A 135 11.61 6.21 -2.58
N SER A 136 10.36 6.50 -2.90
CA SER A 136 9.95 7.23 -4.12
C SER A 136 8.53 7.76 -3.96
N ASP A 137 8.13 8.68 -4.82
CA ASP A 137 6.75 9.21 -4.88
C ASP A 137 5.73 8.08 -5.07
N MET A 138 6.08 7.07 -5.88
CA MET A 138 5.27 5.86 -6.03
C MET A 138 5.05 5.16 -4.69
N VAL A 139 6.10 4.96 -3.89
CA VAL A 139 5.97 4.29 -2.58
C VAL A 139 5.17 5.15 -1.61
N ALA A 140 5.39 6.46 -1.60
CA ALA A 140 4.62 7.39 -0.78
C ALA A 140 3.12 7.29 -1.06
N GLN A 141 2.72 7.32 -2.34
CA GLN A 141 1.29 7.23 -2.69
C GLN A 141 0.71 5.84 -2.52
N THR A 142 1.54 4.80 -2.66
CA THR A 142 1.16 3.43 -2.33
C THR A 142 0.84 3.29 -0.83
N LEU A 143 1.69 3.87 0.03
CA LEU A 143 1.46 3.89 1.47
C LEU A 143 0.20 4.67 1.81
N GLN A 144 -0.02 5.83 1.18
CA GLN A 144 -1.24 6.62 1.39
C GLN A 144 -2.51 5.83 1.04
N LEU A 145 -2.54 5.20 -0.14
CA LEU A 145 -3.68 4.34 -0.51
C LEU A 145 -3.86 3.18 0.48
N GLY A 146 -2.77 2.54 0.90
CA GLY A 146 -2.81 1.46 1.89
C GLY A 146 -3.35 1.91 3.26
N ILE A 147 -2.97 3.11 3.71
CA ILE A 147 -3.48 3.74 4.94
C ILE A 147 -4.98 3.95 4.81
N HIS A 148 -5.45 4.59 3.73
CA HIS A 148 -6.88 4.83 3.50
C HIS A 148 -7.70 3.54 3.48
N LEU A 149 -7.19 2.48 2.84
CA LEU A 149 -7.83 1.17 2.83
C LEU A 149 -7.92 0.50 4.21
N LEU A 150 -6.99 0.82 5.12
CA LEU A 150 -6.92 0.19 6.45
C LEU A 150 -7.44 1.08 7.59
N SER A 151 -7.70 2.36 7.33
CA SER A 151 -8.22 3.32 8.31
C SER A 151 -9.44 2.79 9.05
N GLY A 152 -9.47 2.97 10.37
CA GLY A 152 -10.51 2.42 11.24
C GLY A 152 -10.39 0.91 11.51
N GLY A 153 -9.24 0.29 11.20
CA GLY A 153 -8.93 -1.10 11.51
C GLY A 153 -9.75 -2.12 10.71
N ASN A 154 -9.81 -1.96 9.38
CA ASN A 154 -10.62 -2.85 8.52
C ASN A 154 -10.08 -4.29 8.50
N LYS A 155 -10.68 -5.17 9.32
CA LYS A 155 -10.27 -6.57 9.50
C LYS A 155 -10.37 -7.43 8.23
N ASP A 156 -11.32 -7.14 7.35
CA ASP A 156 -11.51 -7.92 6.12
C ASP A 156 -10.35 -7.66 5.16
N ILE A 157 -9.92 -6.39 5.05
CA ILE A 157 -8.74 -6.02 4.26
C ILE A 157 -7.47 -6.54 4.91
N GLN A 158 -7.32 -6.42 6.23
CA GLN A 158 -6.18 -7.01 6.94
C GLN A 158 -6.05 -8.52 6.68
N LYS A 159 -7.17 -9.26 6.70
CA LYS A 159 -7.23 -10.69 6.36
C LYS A 159 -6.79 -10.93 4.91
N MET A 160 -7.30 -10.15 3.96
CA MET A 160 -6.90 -10.24 2.56
C MET A 160 -5.39 -10.05 2.37
N LEU A 161 -4.79 -9.08 3.08
CA LEU A 161 -3.35 -8.82 3.01
C LEU A 161 -2.51 -10.00 3.54
N ILE A 162 -2.85 -10.54 4.72
CA ILE A 162 -2.10 -11.66 5.30
C ILE A 162 -2.25 -12.95 4.48
N ASP A 163 -3.47 -13.25 4.02
CA ASP A 163 -3.76 -14.43 3.20
C ASP A 163 -2.94 -14.39 1.92
N TYR A 164 -2.85 -13.22 1.28
CA TYR A 164 -2.02 -13.04 0.09
C TYR A 164 -0.53 -13.26 0.36
N LEU A 165 0.02 -12.64 1.41
CA LEU A 165 1.46 -12.77 1.70
C LEU A 165 1.83 -14.23 2.04
N GLN A 166 1.00 -14.92 2.84
CA GLN A 166 1.20 -16.33 3.17
C GLN A 166 1.09 -17.24 1.95
N LEU A 167 0.16 -16.95 1.04
CA LEU A 167 -0.04 -17.72 -0.19
C LEU A 167 1.12 -17.53 -1.18
N LYS A 168 1.52 -16.28 -1.43
CA LYS A 168 2.60 -15.97 -2.39
C LYS A 168 3.98 -16.25 -1.84
N LYS A 169 4.13 -16.25 -0.51
CA LYS A 169 5.41 -16.39 0.18
C LYS A 169 6.46 -15.38 -0.31
N ASP A 170 6.01 -14.13 -0.53
CA ASP A 170 6.86 -13.10 -1.11
C ASP A 170 7.85 -12.56 -0.09
N VAL A 171 9.06 -13.08 -0.11
CA VAL A 171 10.17 -12.61 0.74
C VAL A 171 10.52 -11.15 0.44
N ARG A 172 10.35 -10.70 -0.82
CA ARG A 172 10.77 -9.36 -1.26
C ARG A 172 9.98 -8.27 -0.58
N PHE A 173 8.70 -8.50 -0.29
CA PHE A 173 7.88 -7.56 0.46
C PHE A 173 8.54 -7.18 1.80
N PHE A 174 8.97 -8.18 2.57
CA PHE A 174 9.57 -7.95 3.89
C PHE A 174 10.96 -7.33 3.80
N THR A 175 11.79 -7.76 2.85
CA THR A 175 13.11 -7.13 2.65
C THR A 175 12.99 -5.70 2.15
N SER A 176 11.98 -5.42 1.31
CA SER A 176 11.68 -4.08 0.81
C SER A 176 11.25 -3.16 1.95
N LEU A 177 10.27 -3.57 2.77
CA LEU A 177 9.85 -2.79 3.95
C LEU A 177 11.01 -2.52 4.92
N ALA A 178 11.84 -3.52 5.21
CA ALA A 178 13.04 -3.33 6.02
C ALA A 178 14.01 -2.32 5.38
N GLY A 179 14.16 -2.36 4.05
CA GLY A 179 14.96 -1.38 3.30
C GLY A 179 14.44 0.05 3.42
N LEU A 180 13.11 0.24 3.31
CA LEU A 180 12.47 1.53 3.49
C LEU A 180 12.69 2.06 4.92
N MET A 181 12.47 1.22 5.95
CA MET A 181 12.67 1.60 7.35
C MET A 181 14.11 2.03 7.65
N ASN A 182 15.09 1.34 7.07
CA ASN A 182 16.51 1.67 7.24
C ASN A 182 16.93 2.97 6.56
N LYS A 183 16.12 3.49 5.64
CA LYS A 183 16.39 4.73 4.90
C LYS A 183 15.65 5.93 5.45
N CYS A 184 14.77 5.75 6.44
CA CYS A 184 14.17 6.85 7.18
C CYS A 184 15.26 7.68 7.87
N SER A 185 15.19 9.00 7.72
CA SER A 185 16.18 9.91 8.26
C SER A 185 16.01 10.09 9.77
N VAL A 186 17.09 10.48 10.41
CA VAL A 186 17.12 10.88 11.82
C VAL A 186 17.69 12.28 11.92
N LEU A 187 17.46 12.93 13.06
CA LEU A 187 17.97 14.27 13.32
C LEU A 187 19.48 14.36 13.07
N ASN A 188 19.86 15.13 12.05
CA ASN A 188 21.25 15.34 11.69
C ASN A 188 21.74 16.71 12.21
N LEU A 189 22.63 16.68 13.19
CA LEU A 189 23.18 17.89 13.82
C LEU A 189 24.00 18.74 12.83
N GLU A 190 24.70 18.12 11.89
CA GLU A 190 25.50 18.84 10.89
C GLU A 190 24.60 19.60 9.90
N MET A 191 23.49 18.98 9.46
CA MET A 191 22.49 19.66 8.63
C MET A 191 21.82 20.80 9.40
N PHE A 192 21.46 20.57 10.66
CA PHE A 192 20.89 21.60 11.53
C PHE A 192 21.85 22.81 11.72
N GLU A 193 23.12 22.55 12.01
CA GLU A 193 24.12 23.63 12.12
C GLU A 193 24.32 24.39 10.80
N ARG A 194 24.32 23.68 9.67
CA ARG A 194 24.43 24.29 8.34
C ARG A 194 23.22 25.19 8.07
N GLN A 195 22.03 24.75 8.45
CA GLN A 195 20.79 25.52 8.33
C GLN A 195 20.84 26.79 9.19
N ILE A 196 21.24 26.70 10.46
CA ILE A 196 21.41 27.89 11.33
C ILE A 196 22.42 28.89 10.74
N LYS A 197 23.56 28.40 10.22
CA LYS A 197 24.58 29.27 9.60
C LYS A 197 24.02 29.97 8.36
N ALA A 198 23.21 29.28 7.56
CA ALA A 198 22.57 29.84 6.37
C ALA A 198 21.49 30.88 6.71
N GLU A 199 20.65 30.59 7.72
CA GLU A 199 19.68 31.53 8.25
C GLU A 199 20.36 32.79 8.79
N GLY A 200 21.48 32.64 9.50
CA GLY A 200 22.30 33.76 10.00
C GLY A 200 22.94 34.62 8.90
N LEU A 201 23.07 34.09 7.68
CA LEU A 201 23.56 34.81 6.50
C LEU A 201 22.43 35.41 5.63
N GLY A 202 21.16 35.25 6.05
CA GLY A 202 20.00 35.70 5.26
C GLY A 202 19.68 34.83 4.05
N MET A 203 20.34 33.66 3.91
CA MET A 203 20.11 32.66 2.86
C MET A 203 19.19 31.52 3.33
N GLY A 204 18.46 31.73 4.44
CA GLY A 204 17.61 30.72 5.07
C GLY A 204 16.56 30.12 4.14
N ALA A 205 15.95 30.92 3.26
CA ALA A 205 14.90 30.45 2.36
C ALA A 205 15.40 29.45 1.29
N GLU A 206 16.68 29.50 0.91
CA GLU A 206 17.25 28.64 -0.15
C GLU A 206 17.79 27.31 0.40
N LEU A 207 18.13 27.26 1.70
CA LEU A 207 18.56 26.04 2.41
C LEU A 207 17.44 25.42 3.27
N ALA A 208 16.31 26.11 3.43
CA ALA A 208 15.09 25.58 4.04
C ALA A 208 14.14 24.95 3.01
N ALA A 209 14.66 24.39 1.92
CA ALA A 209 13.84 23.71 0.92
C ALA A 209 14.51 22.40 0.45
N GLY A 210 13.71 21.35 0.32
CA GLY A 210 14.11 20.06 -0.26
C GLY A 210 15.10 19.26 0.60
N ASP A 211 16.01 18.55 -0.06
CA ASP A 211 16.94 17.56 0.53
C ASP A 211 17.98 18.13 1.52
N HIS A 212 17.94 19.43 1.78
CA HIS A 212 18.87 20.11 2.69
C HIS A 212 18.24 20.43 4.05
N GLN A 213 16.98 20.08 4.24
CA GLN A 213 16.30 20.17 5.52
C GLN A 213 16.51 18.92 6.35
N ASN A 214 16.60 19.12 7.66
CA ASN A 214 16.56 18.02 8.60
C ASN A 214 15.14 17.40 8.58
N LEU A 215 15.05 16.07 8.64
CA LEU A 215 13.77 15.33 8.60
C LEU A 215 12.88 15.68 7.38
N ASN A 216 13.48 15.89 6.20
CA ASN A 216 12.74 16.15 4.96
C ASN A 216 11.81 14.99 4.54
N ASP A 217 11.99 13.80 5.13
CA ASP A 217 11.20 12.59 4.92
C ASP A 217 10.29 12.23 6.10
N ALA A 218 10.01 13.19 6.99
CA ALA A 218 9.17 12.97 8.17
C ALA A 218 7.78 12.41 7.80
N GLU A 219 7.13 12.99 6.79
CA GLU A 219 5.82 12.53 6.30
C GLU A 219 5.89 11.10 5.77
N PHE A 220 6.91 10.78 4.97
CA PHE A 220 7.13 9.42 4.46
C PHE A 220 7.33 8.41 5.60
N THR A 221 8.16 8.76 6.58
CA THR A 221 8.44 7.93 7.76
C THR A 221 7.17 7.68 8.56
N CYS A 222 6.38 8.74 8.82
CA CYS A 222 5.09 8.63 9.49
C CYS A 222 4.13 7.72 8.73
N SER A 223 4.00 7.89 7.42
CA SER A 223 3.13 7.05 6.58
C SER A 223 3.55 5.57 6.59
N LEU A 224 4.86 5.29 6.53
CA LEU A 224 5.37 3.92 6.60
C LEU A 224 4.96 3.22 7.91
N PHE A 225 5.18 3.89 9.04
CA PHE A 225 4.83 3.33 10.34
C PHE A 225 3.33 3.32 10.60
N ARG A 226 2.59 4.30 10.10
CA ARG A 226 1.12 4.33 10.14
C ARG A 226 0.53 3.15 9.38
N PHE A 227 1.02 2.87 8.17
CA PHE A 227 0.63 1.69 7.41
C PHE A 227 0.86 0.41 8.21
N LEU A 228 2.07 0.20 8.75
CA LEU A 228 2.40 -0.97 9.56
C LEU A 228 1.51 -1.09 10.81
N GLN A 229 1.25 0.00 11.52
CA GLN A 229 0.35 0.03 12.67
C GLN A 229 -1.06 -0.43 12.28
N LEU A 230 -1.62 0.11 11.19
CA LEU A 230 -2.96 -0.20 10.72
C LEU A 230 -3.12 -1.66 10.26
N THR A 231 -2.06 -2.30 9.74
CA THR A 231 -2.10 -3.75 9.43
C THR A 231 -2.29 -4.63 10.67
N CYS A 232 -1.92 -4.11 11.85
CA CYS A 232 -1.97 -4.81 13.12
C CYS A 232 -3.06 -4.30 14.07
N GLU A 233 -3.86 -3.32 13.63
CA GLU A 233 -4.92 -2.71 14.42
C GLU A 233 -6.01 -3.73 14.80
N GLY A 234 -6.62 -3.55 15.97
CA GLY A 234 -7.64 -4.48 16.47
C GLY A 234 -7.10 -5.82 16.98
N HIS A 235 -5.82 -5.85 17.42
CA HIS A 235 -5.13 -7.03 17.92
C HIS A 235 -4.99 -8.17 16.89
N ASN A 236 -4.64 -7.84 15.65
CA ASN A 236 -4.41 -8.83 14.60
C ASN A 236 -3.13 -9.65 14.86
N LEU A 237 -3.26 -10.70 15.68
CA LEU A 237 -2.14 -11.52 16.12
C LEU A 237 -1.47 -12.27 14.97
N ASP A 238 -2.22 -12.63 13.93
CA ASP A 238 -1.71 -13.33 12.76
C ASP A 238 -0.73 -12.45 11.99
N PHE A 239 -1.11 -11.20 11.70
CA PHE A 239 -0.25 -10.24 11.05
C PHE A 239 0.95 -9.86 11.93
N GLN A 240 0.74 -9.64 13.23
CA GLN A 240 1.81 -9.33 14.19
C GLN A 240 2.86 -10.44 14.27
N ASN A 241 2.44 -11.71 14.30
CA ASN A 241 3.35 -12.85 14.29
C ASN A 241 4.08 -12.96 12.96
N TYR A 242 3.39 -12.68 11.87
CA TYR A 242 3.94 -12.75 10.53
C TYR A 242 4.91 -11.60 10.23
N LEU A 243 4.84 -10.45 10.92
CA LEU A 243 5.90 -9.42 10.88
C LEU A 243 7.19 -9.85 11.60
N ARG A 244 7.09 -10.75 12.58
CA ARG A 244 8.23 -11.23 13.37
C ARG A 244 8.94 -12.39 12.70
N THR A 245 8.17 -13.36 12.19
CA THR A 245 8.69 -14.55 11.53
C THR A 245 7.76 -14.98 10.42
N GLN A 246 8.30 -15.43 9.29
CA GLN A 246 7.53 -15.89 8.13
C GLN A 246 7.75 -17.39 7.89
N PRO A 247 6.99 -18.28 8.55
CA PRO A 247 7.09 -19.72 8.33
C PRO A 247 6.90 -20.09 6.86
N GLY A 248 7.77 -20.94 6.33
CA GLY A 248 7.68 -21.40 4.94
C GLY A 248 8.33 -20.48 3.91
N HIS A 249 8.90 -19.33 4.32
CA HIS A 249 9.82 -18.56 3.48
C HIS A 249 11.24 -19.15 3.50
N THR A 250 12.02 -18.91 2.45
CA THR A 250 13.45 -19.27 2.40
C THR A 250 14.30 -18.40 3.31
N THR A 251 13.86 -17.17 3.60
CA THR A 251 14.50 -16.22 4.51
C THR A 251 13.42 -15.50 5.29
N SER A 252 13.64 -15.34 6.59
CA SER A 252 12.73 -14.58 7.46
C SER A 252 13.36 -13.24 7.82
N VAL A 253 12.56 -12.18 7.72
CA VAL A 253 12.92 -10.82 8.11
C VAL A 253 12.07 -10.47 9.32
N ASN A 254 12.72 -10.19 10.44
CA ASN A 254 12.04 -9.73 11.64
C ASN A 254 11.94 -8.21 11.60
N LEU A 255 10.80 -7.70 11.13
CA LEU A 255 10.56 -6.26 11.04
C LEU A 255 10.48 -5.62 12.42
N ILE A 256 10.03 -6.35 13.45
CA ILE A 256 9.93 -5.85 14.83
C ILE A 256 11.31 -5.54 15.44
N ASN A 257 12.33 -6.32 15.09
CA ASN A 257 13.71 -6.03 15.54
C ASN A 257 14.37 -4.92 14.71
N SER A 258 13.80 -4.58 13.56
CA SER A 258 14.32 -3.56 12.64
C SER A 258 13.63 -2.20 12.84
N THR A 259 12.51 -2.18 13.57
CA THR A 259 11.84 -0.99 14.13
C THR A 259 12.55 -0.52 15.39
#